data_AF-X0UX27-F1
#
_entry.id   AF-X0UX27-F1
#
_cell.length_a   1.000
_cell.length_b   1.000
_cell.length_c   1.000
_cell.angle_alpha   90.00
_cell.angle_beta   90.00
_cell.angle_gamma   90.00
#
_symmetry.space_group_name_H-M   'P 1'
#
loop_
_entity.id
_entity.type
_entity.pdbx_description
1 polymer ?
#
loop_
_entity_poly.entity_id
_entity_poly.type
_entity_poly.pdbx_seq_one_letter_code
_entity_poly.pdbx_strand_id
1 'polypeptide(L)'
;RKSAEFNQPLLAQWQKVQGGNLPSSFGLLNLEQSNLVVSGLKKTENDKGIILRFYEVEGKKTTATLVSSLPLTSCIETNLLEEKERNNLSLIGEKVKIEILPFEIKTLLLLP
;
A
#
# COMPACT_ATOMS: atom_id res chain seq x y z
N ARG A 1 -8.06 9.53 -8.62
CA ARG A 1 -7.69 8.12 -8.83
C ARG A 1 -7.69 7.70 -10.31
N LYS A 2 -8.84 7.59 -10.99
CA LYS A 2 -8.92 7.09 -12.39
C LYS A 2 -7.98 7.79 -13.38
N SER A 3 -7.82 9.11 -13.29
CA SER A 3 -6.89 9.85 -14.17
C SER A 3 -5.42 9.46 -13.96
N ALA A 4 -5.01 9.11 -12.73
CA ALA A 4 -3.67 8.62 -12.45
C ALA A 4 -3.48 7.20 -13.01
N GLU A 5 -4.48 6.33 -12.81
CA GLU A 5 -4.49 4.96 -13.34
C GLU A 5 -4.47 4.91 -14.88
N PHE A 6 -5.13 5.86 -15.55
CA PHE A 6 -5.09 5.97 -17.02
C PHE A 6 -3.65 6.13 -17.56
N ASN A 7 -2.75 6.74 -16.78
CA ASN A 7 -1.34 6.92 -17.13
C ASN A 7 -0.47 5.71 -16.73
N GLN A 8 -1.06 4.62 -16.23
CA GLN A 8 -0.37 3.39 -15.85
C GLN A 8 -0.88 2.25 -16.74
N PRO A 9 -0.13 1.88 -17.81
CA PRO A 9 -0.58 0.85 -18.73
C PRO A 9 -0.65 -0.51 -18.05
N LEU A 10 -1.58 -1.35 -18.49
CA LEU A 10 -1.59 -2.75 -18.11
C LEU A 10 -0.34 -3.44 -18.67
N LEU A 11 0.36 -4.16 -17.81
CA LEU A 11 1.51 -4.97 -18.19
C LEU A 11 1.02 -6.39 -18.47
N ALA A 12 1.35 -6.91 -19.65
CA ALA A 12 1.03 -8.27 -20.05
C ALA A 12 2.31 -9.00 -20.46
N GLN A 13 2.45 -10.25 -20.03
CA GLN A 13 3.59 -11.09 -20.35
C GLN A 13 3.12 -12.52 -20.61
N TRP A 14 3.62 -13.12 -21.69
CA TRP A 14 3.41 -14.54 -21.96
C TRP A 14 4.20 -15.38 -20.96
N GLN A 15 3.51 -16.33 -20.33
CA GLN A 15 4.10 -17.23 -19.35
C GLN A 15 4.03 -18.66 -19.89
N LYS A 16 5.17 -19.37 -19.87
CA LYS A 16 5.18 -20.82 -20.13
C LYS A 16 4.55 -21.55 -18.94
N VAL A 17 3.88 -22.67 -19.19
CA VAL A 17 3.37 -23.53 -18.12
C VAL A 17 4.55 -24.01 -17.27
N GLN A 18 4.49 -23.73 -15.97
CA GLN A 18 5.52 -24.06 -14.99
C GLN A 18 4.82 -24.45 -13.67
N GLY A 19 5.45 -25.32 -12.88
CA GLY A 19 4.93 -25.77 -11.57
C GLY A 19 5.12 -24.75 -10.46
N GLY A 20 4.62 -23.52 -10.65
CA GLY A 20 4.65 -22.47 -9.62
C GLY A 20 3.53 -22.66 -8.58
N ASN A 21 3.75 -22.11 -7.38
CA ASN A 21 2.81 -22.21 -6.26
C ASN A 21 1.92 -20.97 -6.08
N LEU A 22 2.03 -19.98 -6.96
CA LEU A 22 1.17 -18.79 -6.92
C LEU A 22 -0.19 -19.08 -7.57
N PRO A 23 -1.29 -18.53 -7.05
CA PRO A 23 -2.61 -18.71 -7.65
C PRO A 23 -2.70 -18.00 -9.00
N SER A 24 -3.67 -18.41 -9.82
CA SER A 24 -3.92 -17.82 -11.14
C SER A 24 -4.39 -16.35 -11.08
N SER A 25 -4.89 -15.91 -9.92
CA SER A 25 -5.25 -14.53 -9.63
C SER A 25 -4.81 -14.18 -8.22
N PHE A 26 -4.14 -13.04 -8.06
CA PHE A 26 -3.61 -12.58 -6.79
C PHE A 26 -3.70 -11.06 -6.68
N GLY A 27 -4.18 -10.55 -5.55
CA GLY A 27 -4.13 -9.14 -5.19
C GLY A 27 -3.12 -8.94 -4.07
N LEU A 28 -2.16 -8.04 -4.24
CA LEU A 28 -1.11 -7.83 -3.25
C LEU A 28 -1.61 -6.98 -2.06
N LEU A 29 -2.26 -5.86 -2.36
CA LEU A 29 -2.79 -4.88 -1.42
C LEU A 29 -4.14 -4.34 -1.93
N ASN A 30 -5.04 -4.02 -1.02
CA ASN A 30 -6.27 -3.29 -1.30
C ASN A 30 -6.39 -2.09 -0.36
N LEU A 31 -6.37 -0.87 -0.91
CA LEU A 31 -6.57 0.37 -0.17
C LEU A 31 -7.94 0.96 -0.51
N GLU A 32 -8.85 0.89 0.45
CA GLU A 32 -10.22 1.38 0.33
C GLU A 32 -10.27 2.92 0.26
N GLN A 33 -11.38 3.47 -0.26
CA GLN A 33 -11.68 4.90 -0.51
C GLN A 33 -11.18 5.47 -1.84
N SER A 34 -12.08 6.00 -2.67
CA SER A 34 -11.76 6.47 -4.04
C SER A 34 -10.89 7.72 -4.13
N ASN A 35 -10.80 8.49 -3.05
CA ASN A 35 -10.04 9.74 -2.96
C ASN A 35 -8.58 9.55 -2.54
N LEU A 36 -8.12 8.31 -2.35
CA LEU A 36 -6.71 7.99 -2.13
C LEU A 36 -6.04 7.56 -3.44
N VAL A 37 -4.82 8.00 -3.68
CA VAL A 37 -4.03 7.61 -4.87
C VAL A 37 -2.68 7.06 -4.42
N VAL A 38 -2.39 5.81 -4.78
CA VAL A 38 -1.07 5.20 -4.54
C VAL A 38 -0.06 5.83 -5.50
N SER A 39 1.04 6.33 -4.95
CA SER A 39 2.14 6.93 -5.71
C SER A 39 3.42 6.11 -5.66
N GLY A 40 3.54 5.16 -4.73
CA GLY A 40 4.71 4.32 -4.63
C GLY A 40 4.46 3.04 -3.86
N LEU A 41 5.02 1.94 -4.38
CA LEU A 41 5.17 0.68 -3.68
C LEU A 41 6.58 0.16 -3.98
N LYS A 42 7.42 0.06 -2.96
CA LYS A 42 8.82 -0.38 -3.12
C LYS A 42 9.29 -1.15 -1.90
N LYS A 43 10.39 -1.88 -2.02
CA LYS A 43 11.09 -2.41 -0.84
C LYS A 43 11.80 -1.28 -0.09
N THR A 44 12.01 -1.47 1.21
CA THR A 44 12.97 -0.66 1.97
C THR A 44 14.38 -0.86 1.42
N GLU A 45 15.28 0.10 1.62
CA GLU A 45 16.66 0.01 1.12
C GLU A 45 17.45 -1.19 1.66
N ASN A 46 17.05 -1.70 2.83
CA ASN A 46 17.64 -2.86 3.47
C ASN A 46 16.87 -4.17 3.21
N ASP A 47 15.88 -4.16 2.32
CA ASP A 47 15.03 -5.31 1.95
C ASP A 47 14.25 -5.97 3.11
N LYS A 48 14.12 -5.30 4.25
CA LYS A 48 13.41 -5.83 5.44
C LYS A 48 11.90 -5.55 5.45
N GLY A 49 11.40 -4.71 4.55
CA GLY A 49 9.99 -4.34 4.52
C GLY A 49 9.58 -3.72 3.20
N ILE A 50 8.34 -3.26 3.15
CA ILE A 50 7.74 -2.63 1.98
C ILE A 50 7.26 -1.24 2.36
N ILE A 51 7.61 -0.25 1.55
CA ILE A 51 7.10 1.11 1.64
C ILE A 51 5.90 1.25 0.71
N LEU A 52 4.76 1.61 1.28
CA LEU A 52 3.55 2.02 0.57
C LEU A 52 3.35 3.53 0.76
N ARG A 53 3.28 4.28 -0.33
CA ARG A 53 3.00 5.71 -0.34
C ARG A 53 1.75 6.03 -1.12
N PHE A 54 0.89 6.86 -0.53
CA PHE A 54 -0.34 7.33 -1.15
C PHE A 54 -0.70 8.72 -0.64
N TYR A 55 -1.62 9.38 -1.32
CA TYR A 55 -2.06 10.72 -0.96
C TYR A 55 -3.56 10.92 -1.20
N GLU A 56 -4.14 11.85 -0.44
CA GLU A 56 -5.54 12.27 -0.54
C GLU A 56 -5.71 13.39 -1.59
N VAL A 57 -6.77 13.34 -2.39
CA VAL A 57 -6.93 14.25 -3.55
C VAL A 57 -8.19 15.12 -3.56
N GLU A 58 -9.10 14.96 -2.60
CA GLU A 58 -10.37 15.69 -2.53
C GLU A 58 -10.42 16.73 -1.40
N GLY A 59 -9.36 16.88 -0.61
CA GLY A 59 -9.31 17.78 0.53
C GLY A 59 -10.16 17.33 1.72
N LYS A 60 -10.37 16.01 1.87
CA LYS A 60 -11.26 15.45 2.89
C LYS A 60 -10.50 14.62 3.92
N LYS A 61 -10.82 14.81 5.21
CA LYS A 61 -10.39 13.86 6.24
C LYS A 61 -11.03 12.50 5.92
N THR A 62 -10.19 11.48 5.81
CA THR A 62 -10.55 10.16 5.29
C THR A 62 -10.11 9.08 6.24
N THR A 63 -10.99 8.14 6.52
CA THR A 63 -10.64 6.89 7.20
C THR A 63 -10.68 5.77 6.17
N ALA A 64 -9.55 5.09 5.97
CA ALA A 64 -9.41 4.01 5.01
C ALA A 64 -9.02 2.69 5.70
N THR A 65 -9.31 1.60 5.01
CA THR A 65 -8.83 0.27 5.36
C THR A 65 -7.80 -0.15 4.33
N LEU A 66 -6.61 -0.53 4.79
CA LEU A 66 -5.65 -1.28 4.00
C LEU A 66 -5.82 -2.76 4.33
N VAL A 67 -6.05 -3.59 3.30
CA VAL A 67 -6.02 -5.06 3.41
C VAL A 67 -4.79 -5.56 2.68
N SER A 68 -3.99 -6.40 3.33
CA SER A 68 -2.78 -6.99 2.76
C SER A 68 -2.89 -8.49 2.67
N SER A 69 -2.60 -9.06 1.49
CA SER A 69 -2.46 -10.52 1.33
C SER A 69 -1.06 -11.01 1.70
N LEU A 70 -0.14 -10.11 2.04
CA LEU A 70 1.11 -10.45 2.70
C LEU A 70 0.89 -10.63 4.21
N PRO A 71 1.56 -11.60 4.85
CA PRO A 71 1.44 -11.83 6.29
C PRO A 71 2.18 -10.73 7.05
N LEU A 72 1.52 -9.59 7.28
CA LEU A 72 2.16 -8.47 7.97
C LEU A 72 2.31 -8.78 9.47
N THR A 73 3.47 -8.46 10.03
CA THR A 73 3.70 -8.43 11.48
C THR A 73 3.47 -7.04 12.06
N SER A 74 3.66 -5.99 11.25
CA SER A 74 3.37 -4.61 11.66
C SER A 74 3.19 -3.66 10.48
N CYS A 75 2.52 -2.54 10.78
CA CYS A 75 2.37 -1.40 9.89
C CYS A 75 2.74 -0.13 10.66
N ILE A 76 3.75 0.58 10.18
CA ILE A 76 4.36 1.72 10.89
C ILE A 76 4.26 2.94 9.98
N GLU A 77 3.79 4.06 10.51
CA GLU A 77 3.83 5.33 9.79
C GLU A 77 5.29 5.84 9.70
N THR A 78 5.67 6.36 8.54
CA THR A 78 7.00 6.93 8.33
C THR A 78 6.89 8.29 7.66
N ASN A 79 7.95 9.09 7.80
CA ASN A 79 8.10 10.27 6.96
C ASN A 79 8.53 9.89 5.53
N LEU A 80 8.74 10.89 4.68
CA LEU A 80 9.16 10.68 3.28
C LEU A 80 10.56 10.05 3.13
N LEU A 81 11.41 10.15 4.17
CA LEU A 81 12.74 9.55 4.25
C LEU A 81 12.71 8.14 4.87
N GLU A 82 11.53 7.56 5.06
CA GLU A 82 11.33 6.20 5.63
C GLU A 82 11.75 6.08 7.10
N GLU A 83 11.94 7.21 7.79
CA GLU A 83 12.21 7.24 9.22
C GLU A 83 10.90 6.97 9.98
N LYS A 84 10.97 6.02 10.92
CA LYS A 84 9.80 5.57 11.68
C LYS A 84 9.27 6.67 12.57
N GLU A 85 7.98 6.94 12.45
CA GLU A 85 7.26 7.75 13.42
C GLU A 85 6.85 6.87 14.61
N ARG A 86 6.45 7.49 15.73
CA ARG A 86 6.03 6.74 16.93
C ARG A 86 4.69 6.01 16.75
N ASN A 87 3.99 6.27 15.64
CA ASN A 87 2.66 5.73 15.37
C ASN A 87 2.75 4.36 14.70
N ASN A 88 2.68 3.30 15.52
CA ASN A 88 2.35 1.98 15.02
C ASN A 88 0.84 1.90 14.80
N LEU A 89 0.43 1.54 13.59
CA LEU A 89 -0.98 1.33 13.29
C LEU A 89 -1.40 -0.06 13.72
N SER A 90 -2.59 -0.17 14.31
CA SER A 90 -3.12 -1.46 14.75
C SER A 90 -3.42 -2.35 13.54
N LEU A 91 -2.73 -3.48 13.49
CA LEU A 91 -3.02 -4.57 12.56
C LEU A 91 -3.97 -5.56 13.24
N ILE A 92 -5.15 -5.76 12.63
CA ILE A 92 -6.16 -6.71 13.09
C ILE A 92 -6.37 -7.74 11.98
N GLY A 93 -5.74 -8.92 12.12
CA GLY A 93 -5.65 -9.89 11.04
C GLY A 93 -4.86 -9.31 9.87
N GLU A 94 -5.48 -9.22 8.70
CA GLU A 94 -4.89 -8.69 7.47
C GLU A 94 -5.20 -7.20 7.24
N LYS A 95 -5.87 -6.54 8.19
CA LYS A 95 -6.45 -5.21 8.02
C LYS A 95 -5.77 -4.17 8.91
N VAL A 96 -5.49 -3.00 8.33
CA VAL A 96 -4.99 -1.81 9.03
C VAL A 96 -5.97 -0.66 8.78
N LYS A 97 -6.44 -0.03 9.85
CA LYS A 97 -7.27 1.18 9.77
C LYS A 97 -6.36 2.41 9.82
N ILE A 98 -6.53 3.31 8.86
CA ILE A 98 -5.65 4.46 8.67
C ILE A 98 -6.51 5.73 8.66
N GLU A 99 -6.11 6.75 9.42
CA GLU A 99 -6.63 8.10 9.26
C GLU A 99 -5.71 8.92 8.35
N ILE A 100 -6.32 9.65 7.42
CA ILE A 100 -5.65 10.51 6.45
C ILE A 100 -6.28 11.89 6.53
N LEU A 101 -5.46 12.94 6.66
CA LEU A 101 -5.86 14.34 6.67
C LEU A 101 -6.06 14.88 5.24
N PRO A 102 -6.80 15.99 5.07
CA PRO A 102 -6.93 16.66 3.77
C PRO A 102 -5.59 16.89 3.08
N PHE A 103 -5.46 16.45 1.82
CA PHE A 103 -4.23 16.56 1.00
C PHE A 103 -2.97 15.94 1.60
N GLU A 104 -3.11 15.07 2.61
CA GLU A 104 -1.95 14.44 3.25
C GLU A 104 -1.28 13.42 2.32
N ILE A 105 0.05 13.41 2.36
CA ILE A 105 0.85 12.31 1.82
C ILE A 105 1.16 11.37 2.98
N LYS A 106 0.65 10.14 2.90
CA LYS A 106 0.88 9.09 3.91
C LYS A 106 1.92 8.11 3.38
N THR A 107 2.92 7.79 4.20
CA THR A 107 3.91 6.74 3.91
C THR A 107 3.86 5.70 5.02
N LEU A 108 3.70 4.43 4.65
CA LEU A 108 3.60 3.31 5.56
C LEU A 108 4.73 2.32 5.28
N LEU A 109 5.43 1.92 6.33
CA LEU A 109 6.30 0.75 6.34
C LEU A 109 5.49 -0.48 6.76
N LEU A 110 5.35 -1.42 5.82
CA LEU A 110 4.73 -2.72 6.01
C LEU A 110 5.84 -3.75 6.27
N LEU A 111 5.83 -4.35 7.46
CA LEU A 111 6.76 -5.43 7.81
C LEU A 111 6.03 -6.77 7.70
N PRO A 112 6.54 -7.74 6.92
CA PRO A 112 6.06 -9.12 6.92
C PRO A 112 6.52 -9.92 8.14
#